data_AF-A0AAU8SBX7-F1
#
_entry.id   AF-A0AAU8SBX7-F1
#
_cell.length_a   1.000
_cell.length_b   1.000
_cell.length_c   1.000
_cell.angle_alpha   90.00
_cell.angle_beta   90.00
_cell.angle_gamma   90.00
#
_symmetry.space_group_name_H-M   'P 1'
#
loop_
_entity.id
_entity.type
_entity.pdbx_description
1 polymer ?
#
loop_
_entity_poly.entity_id
_entity_poly.type
_entity_poly.pdbx_seq_one_letter_code
_entity_poly.pdbx_strand_id
1 'polypeptide(L)'
;MGNCISNDGTHSGRVSGDYQESHELTRPTRSDARRPSRRTTAGPVAGLDARSRAALPPRLRAAEGGHGTLHGWIEAINHSARSARPISVADIQSRDVPIPPTVYRAARDDADDIAENGVPSGRSPHQTDDQYLADIIRHTASTGGSGGRVPSFSANQATSLRFLRPGIGMSFVTVDTTRDPRGFRTAANILLHDAERLVQQGLVSPGTVARAIEKLVDENESEVFYVRGNVPHSMIQSALAR
;
A
#
# COMPACT_ATOMS: atom_id res chain seq x y z
N MET A 1 -14.19 -10.62 -71.57
CA MET A 1 -14.25 -9.20 -71.92
C MET A 1 -13.20 -8.51 -71.07
N GLY A 2 -11.93 -8.44 -71.47
CA GLY A 2 -11.41 -7.76 -72.66
C GLY A 2 -11.22 -6.28 -72.29
N ASN A 3 -10.06 -5.93 -71.72
CA ASN A 3 -8.98 -5.15 -72.38
C ASN A 3 -9.24 -3.63 -72.27
N CYS A 4 -8.31 -2.70 -72.00
CA CYS A 4 -6.86 -2.59 -72.23
C CYS A 4 -6.37 -1.27 -71.56
N ILE A 5 -5.17 -1.19 -70.94
CA ILE A 5 -3.89 -0.63 -71.46
C ILE A 5 -3.93 0.91 -71.63
N SER A 6 -2.91 1.75 -71.37
CA SER A 6 -1.60 1.80 -70.71
C SER A 6 -1.08 3.23 -70.94
N ASN A 7 -0.11 3.69 -70.14
CA ASN A 7 1.19 4.27 -70.56
C ASN A 7 1.74 5.13 -69.42
N ASP A 8 2.90 4.81 -68.84
CA ASP A 8 4.27 4.75 -69.37
C ASP A 8 4.97 6.10 -69.47
N GLY A 9 6.16 6.15 -68.86
CA GLY A 9 7.29 6.97 -69.29
C GLY A 9 8.03 7.64 -68.13
N THR A 10 9.00 7.00 -67.45
CA THR A 10 10.45 6.90 -67.80
C THR A 10 11.17 8.28 -67.83
N HIS A 11 12.40 8.50 -67.33
CA HIS A 11 13.58 7.64 -67.19
C HIS A 11 14.72 8.31 -66.37
N SER A 12 15.55 7.46 -65.75
CA SER A 12 17.05 7.49 -65.71
C SER A 12 17.78 8.50 -64.80
N GLY A 13 18.88 8.17 -64.09
CA GLY A 13 19.73 6.97 -64.01
C GLY A 13 20.67 7.05 -62.77
N ARG A 14 21.03 5.91 -62.14
CA ARG A 14 22.36 5.22 -62.11
C ARG A 14 23.56 6.14 -61.70
N VAL A 15 24.45 5.77 -60.77
CA VAL A 15 25.52 4.73 -60.83
C VAL A 15 26.15 4.67 -59.41
N SER A 16 26.11 3.53 -58.71
CA SER A 16 27.18 2.51 -58.48
C SER A 16 28.25 2.82 -57.43
N GLY A 17 28.59 1.79 -56.64
CA GLY A 17 29.81 1.75 -55.82
C GLY A 17 29.77 0.69 -54.72
N ASP A 18 29.97 -0.58 -55.09
CA ASP A 18 30.32 -1.68 -54.18
C ASP A 18 31.70 -1.47 -53.53
N TYR A 19 31.87 -1.93 -52.28
CA TYR A 19 33.13 -2.56 -51.82
C TYR A 19 32.84 -3.45 -50.60
N GLN A 20 33.10 -4.75 -50.74
CA GLN A 20 33.24 -5.72 -49.67
C GLN A 20 34.60 -5.53 -48.99
N GLU A 21 34.74 -5.81 -47.68
CA GLU A 21 35.48 -6.98 -47.16
C GLU A 21 35.55 -6.95 -45.62
N SER A 22 35.48 -8.15 -45.05
CA SER A 22 35.53 -8.63 -43.67
C SER A 22 36.77 -8.23 -42.85
N HIS A 23 36.68 -8.21 -41.50
CA HIS A 23 37.63 -8.86 -40.57
C HIS A 23 37.13 -8.80 -39.09
N GLU A 24 36.98 -10.00 -38.51
CA GLU A 24 37.31 -10.45 -37.15
C GLU A 24 36.93 -9.70 -35.85
N LEU A 25 36.13 -10.43 -35.03
CA LEU A 25 36.40 -10.85 -33.64
C LEU A 25 37.17 -9.89 -32.70
N THR A 26 36.52 -9.39 -31.66
CA THR A 26 36.96 -9.65 -30.26
C THR A 26 35.86 -9.35 -29.22
N ARG A 27 35.62 -10.30 -28.31
CA ARG A 27 34.89 -10.13 -27.04
C ARG A 27 35.77 -9.38 -26.03
N PRO A 28 35.22 -8.55 -25.11
CA PRO A 28 35.91 -8.25 -23.87
C PRO A 28 35.45 -9.20 -22.75
N THR A 29 36.38 -10.03 -22.31
CA THR A 29 36.34 -10.85 -21.10
C THR A 29 36.50 -9.99 -19.85
N ARG A 30 35.73 -10.33 -18.81
CA ARG A 30 36.00 -9.99 -17.41
C ARG A 30 37.38 -10.54 -17.01
N SER A 31 38.20 -9.74 -16.34
CA SER A 31 39.28 -10.23 -15.50
C SER A 31 39.42 -9.44 -14.21
N ASP A 32 39.50 -10.20 -13.13
CA ASP A 32 39.76 -9.85 -11.75
C ASP A 32 40.87 -8.81 -11.51
N ALA A 33 40.63 -7.93 -10.53
CA ALA A 33 41.68 -7.31 -9.74
C ALA A 33 41.42 -7.56 -8.25
N ARG A 34 42.38 -8.24 -7.63
CA ARG A 34 42.46 -8.62 -6.22
C ARG A 34 42.75 -7.43 -5.29
N ARG A 35 42.11 -7.47 -4.11
CA ARG A 35 42.57 -7.08 -2.74
C ARG A 35 42.80 -5.58 -2.42
N PRO A 36 42.83 -5.16 -1.13
CA PRO A 36 42.91 -5.95 0.11
C PRO A 36 41.91 -5.61 1.24
N SER A 37 41.71 -6.61 2.12
CA SER A 37 41.18 -6.45 3.47
C SER A 37 42.10 -5.56 4.33
N ARG A 38 41.52 -4.56 5.01
CA ARG A 38 42.11 -3.94 6.20
C ARG A 38 41.24 -4.24 7.42
N ARG A 39 41.77 -5.13 8.27
CA ARG A 39 41.52 -5.13 9.71
C ARG A 39 42.07 -3.84 10.29
N THR A 40 41.33 -3.20 11.19
CA THR A 40 41.90 -2.28 12.16
C THR A 40 41.17 -2.47 13.48
N THR A 41 41.92 -2.92 14.47
CA THR A 41 41.56 -2.99 15.90
C THR A 41 42.20 -1.80 16.60
N ALA A 42 41.44 -1.01 17.37
CA ALA A 42 41.92 -0.33 18.58
C ALA A 42 40.77 0.43 19.29
N GLY A 43 40.43 -0.02 20.49
CA GLY A 43 40.43 0.82 21.71
C GLY A 43 39.20 1.71 22.03
N PRO A 44 38.85 1.87 23.32
CA PRO A 44 37.57 2.41 23.77
C PRO A 44 37.59 3.93 23.96
N VAL A 45 36.48 4.60 23.65
CA VAL A 45 36.21 5.98 24.09
C VAL A 45 35.13 5.95 25.16
N ALA A 46 35.56 6.25 26.38
CA ALA A 46 34.70 6.57 27.50
C ALA A 46 34.39 8.07 27.49
N GLY A 47 33.14 8.41 27.81
CA GLY A 47 32.75 9.71 28.38
C GLY A 47 32.03 10.68 27.45
N LEU A 48 30.95 11.27 28.00
CA LEU A 48 30.05 12.31 27.46
C LEU A 48 28.88 11.73 26.63
N ASP A 49 27.59 11.85 26.97
CA ASP A 49 26.93 12.68 27.95
C ASP A 49 25.65 12.01 28.48
N ALA A 50 25.57 11.93 29.80
CA ALA A 50 24.36 11.64 30.54
C ALA A 50 23.46 12.88 30.53
N ARG A 51 22.68 13.10 29.46
CA ARG A 51 21.54 14.06 29.41
C ARG A 51 20.78 13.97 28.08
N SER A 52 20.09 12.85 27.85
CA SER A 52 18.90 12.78 26.96
C SER A 52 18.10 11.51 27.25
N ARG A 53 17.74 11.32 28.53
CA ARG A 53 16.54 10.57 28.90
C ARG A 53 15.41 11.58 29.00
N ALA A 54 14.88 12.02 27.85
CA ALA A 54 13.52 12.51 27.85
C ALA A 54 12.66 11.34 28.34
N ALA A 55 12.07 11.52 29.52
CA ALA A 55 11.22 10.53 30.14
C ALA A 55 10.16 10.09 29.12
N LEU A 56 10.19 8.80 28.77
CA LEU A 56 9.04 8.15 28.17
C LEU A 56 7.83 8.48 29.07
N PRO A 57 6.67 8.89 28.51
CA PRO A 57 5.48 9.06 29.31
C PRO A 57 5.18 7.76 30.06
N PRO A 58 4.60 7.85 31.27
CA PRO A 58 4.37 6.69 32.11
C PRO A 58 3.65 5.62 31.30
N ARG A 59 4.27 4.43 31.22
CA ARG A 59 3.61 3.22 30.74
C ARG A 59 2.27 3.15 31.44
N LEU A 60 1.19 3.10 30.67
CA LEU A 60 -0.16 2.74 31.14
C LEU A 60 -0.01 1.55 32.07
N ARG A 61 -0.01 1.81 33.38
CA ARG A 61 -0.10 0.77 34.40
C ARG A 61 -1.49 0.19 34.26
N ALA A 62 -1.54 -1.12 34.12
CA ALA A 62 -2.77 -1.89 34.12
C ALA A 62 -3.60 -1.52 35.35
N ALA A 63 -4.69 -0.78 35.15
CA ALA A 63 -5.85 -0.92 36.00
C ALA A 63 -6.55 -2.21 35.55
N GLU A 64 -6.71 -3.15 36.46
CA GLU A 64 -7.44 -4.37 36.20
C GLU A 64 -8.91 -4.03 35.93
N GLY A 65 -9.39 -4.40 34.73
CA GLY A 65 -10.78 -4.22 34.30
C GLY A 65 -10.93 -3.30 33.08
N GLY A 66 -10.89 -3.88 31.87
CA GLY A 66 -11.42 -3.23 30.67
C GLY A 66 -10.43 -2.85 29.57
N HIS A 67 -9.14 -2.67 29.85
CA HIS A 67 -8.16 -2.16 28.86
C HIS A 67 -7.84 -3.09 27.67
N GLY A 68 -8.49 -4.26 27.57
CA GLY A 68 -8.38 -5.18 26.44
C GLY A 68 -9.58 -5.17 25.49
N THR A 69 -10.62 -4.39 25.78
CA THR A 69 -11.86 -4.35 25.01
C THR A 69 -12.00 -3.00 24.30
N LEU A 70 -12.87 -2.97 23.27
CA LEU A 70 -13.19 -1.73 22.56
C LEU A 70 -13.61 -0.59 23.51
N HIS A 71 -14.46 -0.91 24.49
CA HIS A 71 -14.92 0.06 25.49
C HIS A 71 -13.78 0.61 26.34
N GLY A 72 -12.89 -0.24 26.83
CA GLY A 72 -11.78 0.23 27.65
C GLY A 72 -10.71 0.98 26.86
N TRP A 73 -10.57 0.75 25.56
CA TRP A 73 -9.73 1.59 24.70
C TRP A 73 -10.33 2.97 24.49
N ILE A 74 -11.64 3.07 24.24
CA ILE A 74 -12.35 4.34 24.10
C ILE A 74 -12.27 5.15 25.40
N GLU A 75 -12.49 4.50 26.55
CA GLU A 75 -12.34 5.12 27.86
C GLU A 75 -10.91 5.64 28.07
N ALA A 76 -9.90 4.84 27.74
CA ALA A 76 -8.50 5.26 27.82
C ALA A 76 -8.18 6.46 26.90
N ILE A 77 -8.71 6.49 25.67
CA ILE A 77 -8.56 7.63 24.75
C ILE A 77 -9.17 8.89 25.37
N ASN A 78 -10.41 8.80 25.84
CA ASN A 78 -11.14 9.94 26.39
C ASN A 78 -10.48 10.51 27.65
N HIS A 79 -9.89 9.65 28.49
CA HIS A 79 -9.13 10.10 29.66
C HIS A 79 -7.76 10.70 29.33
N SER A 80 -7.20 10.39 28.16
CA SER A 80 -5.88 10.89 27.75
C SER A 80 -5.89 12.32 27.18
N ALA A 81 -7.07 12.96 27.07
CA ALA A 81 -7.28 14.30 26.51
C ALA A 81 -6.69 14.50 25.09
N ARG A 82 -6.54 13.41 24.33
CA ARG A 82 -5.93 13.42 22.99
C ARG A 82 -6.90 13.81 21.88
N SER A 83 -8.19 13.52 22.03
CA SER A 83 -9.21 13.94 21.08
C SER A 83 -9.90 15.22 21.55
N ALA A 84 -10.26 16.08 20.60
CA ALA A 84 -10.94 17.35 20.85
C ALA A 84 -12.36 17.17 21.43
N ARG A 85 -12.94 15.98 21.28
CA ARG A 85 -14.22 15.59 21.87
C ARG A 85 -14.15 14.14 22.38
N PRO A 86 -15.02 13.75 23.34
CA PRO A 86 -15.17 12.35 23.68
C PRO A 86 -15.56 11.52 22.46
N ILE A 87 -14.84 10.42 22.25
CA ILE A 87 -15.16 9.38 21.27
C ILE A 87 -16.09 8.36 21.92
N SER A 88 -17.04 7.84 21.16
CA SER A 88 -17.98 6.79 21.58
C SER A 88 -17.92 5.59 20.65
N VAL A 89 -18.48 4.45 21.06
CA VAL A 89 -18.64 3.29 20.18
C VAL A 89 -19.53 3.64 18.98
N ALA A 90 -20.55 4.50 19.19
CA ALA A 90 -21.43 4.96 18.13
C ALA A 90 -20.67 5.74 17.04
N ASP A 91 -19.60 6.46 17.39
CA ASP A 91 -18.74 7.13 16.39
C ASP A 91 -18.02 6.12 15.48
N ILE A 92 -17.62 4.96 16.02
CA ILE A 92 -16.97 3.92 15.22
C ILE A 92 -18.04 3.21 14.36
N GLN A 93 -19.19 2.87 14.97
CA GLN A 93 -20.31 2.24 14.27
C GLN A 93 -20.85 3.08 13.12
N SER A 94 -20.93 4.41 13.27
CA SER A 94 -21.38 5.29 12.20
C SER A 94 -20.46 5.30 10.97
N ARG A 95 -19.25 4.74 11.11
CA ARG A 95 -18.26 4.60 10.02
C ARG A 95 -18.19 3.18 9.46
N ASP A 96 -18.87 2.22 10.10
CA ASP A 96 -19.11 0.89 9.52
C ASP A 96 -20.30 0.96 8.55
N VAL A 97 -20.07 1.68 7.46
CA VAL A 97 -21.07 1.92 6.42
C VAL A 97 -21.03 0.83 5.34
N PRO A 98 -22.15 0.59 4.63
CA PRO A 98 -22.15 -0.32 3.49
C PRO A 98 -21.06 0.02 2.48
N ILE A 99 -20.35 -1.00 2.01
CA ILE A 99 -19.36 -0.84 0.94
C ILE A 99 -20.10 -0.47 -0.36
N PRO A 100 -19.73 0.63 -1.04
CA PRO A 100 -20.34 0.99 -2.31
C PRO A 100 -20.01 -0.06 -3.39
N PRO A 101 -20.85 -0.23 -4.42
CA PRO A 101 -20.63 -1.22 -5.49
C PRO A 101 -19.34 -1.00 -6.27
N THR A 102 -18.77 0.21 -6.20
CA THR A 102 -17.52 0.59 -6.84
C THR A 102 -16.60 1.31 -5.85
N VAL A 103 -15.32 0.95 -5.86
CA VAL A 103 -14.26 1.63 -5.12
C VAL A 103 -13.06 1.94 -6.01
N TYR A 104 -12.24 2.90 -5.59
CA TYR A 104 -11.21 3.50 -6.42
C TYR A 104 -9.85 3.52 -5.73
N ARG A 105 -8.77 3.37 -6.49
CA ARG A 105 -7.40 3.47 -5.96
C ARG A 105 -6.44 4.11 -6.97
N ALA A 106 -5.54 4.95 -6.46
CA ALA A 106 -4.31 5.29 -7.15
C ALA A 106 -3.25 4.24 -6.79
N ALA A 107 -2.76 3.50 -7.78
CA ALA A 107 -1.77 2.45 -7.65
C ALA A 107 -0.44 2.89 -8.29
N ARG A 108 0.66 2.31 -7.82
CA ARG A 108 1.99 2.51 -8.43
C ARG A 108 2.32 1.40 -9.44
N ASP A 109 1.48 0.40 -9.52
CA ASP A 109 1.61 -0.73 -10.41
C ASP A 109 1.13 -0.35 -11.82
N ASP A 110 1.63 -1.06 -12.82
CA ASP A 110 1.31 -0.82 -14.23
C ASP A 110 -0.17 -1.12 -14.54
N ALA A 111 -0.78 -0.33 -15.42
CA ALA A 111 -2.21 -0.45 -15.69
C ALA A 111 -2.56 -1.77 -16.39
N ASP A 112 -1.69 -2.25 -17.30
CA ASP A 112 -1.90 -3.50 -18.02
C ASP A 112 -1.72 -4.69 -17.06
N ASP A 113 -0.70 -4.63 -16.19
CA ASP A 113 -0.50 -5.65 -15.14
C ASP A 113 -1.70 -5.74 -14.19
N ILE A 114 -2.24 -4.60 -13.73
CA ILE A 114 -3.44 -4.59 -12.88
C ILE A 114 -4.66 -5.15 -13.63
N ALA A 115 -4.80 -4.84 -14.92
CA ALA A 115 -5.91 -5.34 -15.71
C ALA A 115 -5.84 -6.86 -15.93
N GLU A 116 -4.62 -7.41 -16.06
CA GLU A 116 -4.39 -8.85 -16.28
C GLU A 116 -4.41 -9.65 -14.96
N ASN A 117 -3.75 -9.14 -13.92
CA ASN A 117 -3.44 -9.89 -12.69
C ASN A 117 -4.21 -9.41 -11.46
N GLY A 118 -4.85 -8.24 -11.52
CA GLY A 118 -5.60 -7.64 -10.41
C GLY A 118 -4.73 -6.77 -9.49
N VAL A 119 -5.26 -6.40 -8.32
CA VAL A 119 -4.52 -5.54 -7.37
C VAL A 119 -3.80 -6.42 -6.34
N PRO A 120 -2.46 -6.35 -6.25
CA PRO A 120 -1.71 -7.11 -5.27
C PRO A 120 -2.03 -6.61 -3.86
N SER A 121 -2.22 -7.54 -2.93
CA SER A 121 -2.60 -7.27 -1.54
C SER A 121 -1.50 -6.65 -0.70
N GLY A 122 -0.25 -6.63 -1.19
CA GLY A 122 0.94 -6.30 -0.41
C GLY A 122 1.32 -7.34 0.65
N ARG A 123 0.57 -8.45 0.76
CA ARG A 123 0.83 -9.51 1.72
C ARG A 123 2.10 -10.28 1.38
N SER A 124 2.84 -10.66 2.42
CA SER A 124 3.89 -11.68 2.29
C SER A 124 3.26 -13.06 2.03
N PRO A 125 3.87 -13.95 1.24
CA PRO A 125 3.35 -15.30 0.96
C PRO A 125 3.07 -16.16 2.21
N HIS A 126 3.71 -15.84 3.33
CA HIS A 126 3.57 -16.58 4.59
C HIS A 126 2.75 -15.83 5.64
N GLN A 127 2.15 -14.70 5.26
CA GLN A 127 1.34 -13.89 6.16
C GLN A 127 -0.04 -14.52 6.35
N THR A 128 -0.45 -14.72 7.60
CA THR A 128 -1.81 -15.20 7.92
C THR A 128 -2.85 -14.09 7.73
N ASP A 129 -4.12 -14.46 7.62
CA ASP A 129 -5.22 -13.49 7.54
C ASP A 129 -5.25 -12.56 8.75
N ASP A 130 -5.07 -13.09 9.97
CA ASP A 130 -5.01 -12.30 11.20
C ASP A 130 -3.84 -11.30 11.21
N GLN A 131 -2.67 -11.72 10.71
CA GLN A 131 -1.52 -10.83 10.58
C GLN A 131 -1.79 -9.70 9.58
N TYR A 132 -2.57 -9.95 8.52
CA TYR A 132 -2.96 -8.90 7.59
C TYR A 132 -4.00 -7.95 8.18
N LEU A 133 -5.00 -8.47 8.90
CA LEU A 133 -5.96 -7.62 9.62
C LEU A 133 -5.22 -6.73 10.64
N ALA A 134 -4.22 -7.27 11.34
CA ALA A 134 -3.35 -6.50 12.21
C ALA A 134 -2.56 -5.42 11.43
N ASP A 135 -2.07 -5.71 10.22
CA ASP A 135 -1.42 -4.72 9.35
C ASP A 135 -2.38 -3.62 8.88
N ILE A 136 -3.65 -3.93 8.61
CA ILE A 136 -4.69 -2.93 8.31
C ILE A 136 -4.89 -2.00 9.53
N ILE A 137 -4.97 -2.54 10.74
CA ILE A 137 -5.09 -1.72 11.96
C ILE A 137 -3.84 -0.82 12.12
N ARG A 138 -2.64 -1.36 11.89
CA ARG A 138 -1.41 -0.55 11.91
C ARG A 138 -1.37 0.51 10.83
N HIS A 139 -1.90 0.21 9.63
CA HIS A 139 -2.04 1.18 8.54
C HIS A 139 -2.91 2.36 9.01
N THR A 140 -4.09 2.05 9.52
CA THR A 140 -5.07 3.04 10.03
C THR A 140 -4.48 3.88 11.17
N ALA A 141 -3.66 3.28 12.05
CA ALA A 141 -2.99 4.00 13.13
C ALA A 141 -1.86 4.96 12.68
N SER A 142 -1.38 4.83 11.44
CA SER A 142 -0.18 5.54 10.95
C SER A 142 -0.52 6.86 10.28
N THR A 143 0.30 7.90 10.50
CA THR A 143 0.19 9.14 9.72
C THR A 143 0.81 8.92 8.33
N GLY A 144 0.01 8.96 7.27
CA GLY A 144 0.46 8.75 5.88
C GLY A 144 0.35 7.31 5.37
N GLY A 145 -0.42 6.46 6.05
CA GLY A 145 -0.65 5.06 5.68
C GLY A 145 0.57 4.16 5.92
N SER A 146 0.53 2.93 5.37
CA SER A 146 1.56 1.90 5.59
C SER A 146 2.77 1.95 4.65
N GLY A 147 2.96 3.03 3.88
CA GLY A 147 4.00 3.10 2.85
C GLY A 147 3.78 2.11 1.69
N GLY A 148 2.54 1.65 1.48
CA GLY A 148 2.17 0.70 0.43
C GLY A 148 2.08 -0.77 0.88
N ARG A 149 2.33 -1.11 2.15
CA ARG A 149 2.24 -2.50 2.65
C ARG A 149 0.82 -3.08 2.64
N VAL A 150 -0.19 -2.21 2.67
CA VAL A 150 -1.61 -2.60 2.64
C VAL A 150 -2.30 -1.66 1.66
N PRO A 151 -2.85 -2.17 0.54
CA PRO A 151 -3.62 -1.38 -0.40
C PRO A 151 -5.01 -1.07 0.19
N SER A 152 -5.29 0.22 0.37
CA SER A 152 -6.62 0.74 0.65
C SER A 152 -7.29 1.28 -0.63
N PHE A 153 -8.61 1.30 -0.61
CA PHE A 153 -9.47 1.89 -1.62
C PHE A 153 -10.30 3.01 -1.01
N SER A 154 -10.70 3.98 -1.82
CA SER A 154 -11.67 5.00 -1.45
C SER A 154 -13.02 4.71 -2.10
N ALA A 155 -14.10 4.96 -1.35
CA ALA A 155 -15.45 5.09 -1.91
C ALA A 155 -15.61 6.33 -2.81
N ASN A 156 -14.71 7.31 -2.70
CA ASN A 156 -14.77 8.57 -3.43
C ASN A 156 -13.69 8.64 -4.52
N GLN A 157 -14.12 8.68 -5.78
CA GLN A 157 -13.24 8.78 -6.93
C GLN A 157 -12.29 9.99 -6.85
N ALA A 158 -12.81 11.16 -6.44
CA ALA A 158 -12.04 12.39 -6.34
C ALA A 158 -10.94 12.29 -5.26
N THR A 159 -11.20 11.58 -4.17
CA THR A 159 -10.18 11.30 -3.14
C THR A 159 -9.04 10.49 -3.72
N SER A 160 -9.33 9.40 -4.43
CA SER A 160 -8.28 8.56 -5.05
C SER A 160 -7.51 9.29 -6.14
N LEU A 161 -8.17 10.14 -6.95
CA LEU A 161 -7.50 10.94 -7.98
C LEU A 161 -6.47 11.92 -7.40
N ARG A 162 -6.67 12.46 -6.19
CA ARG A 162 -5.71 13.36 -5.54
C ARG A 162 -4.37 12.70 -5.18
N PHE A 163 -4.35 11.37 -5.11
CA PHE A 163 -3.13 10.61 -4.82
C PHE A 163 -2.31 10.30 -6.08
N LEU A 164 -2.85 10.53 -7.28
CA LEU A 164 -2.09 10.43 -8.52
C LEU A 164 -1.06 11.55 -8.58
N ARG A 165 0.20 11.18 -8.85
CA ARG A 165 1.30 12.13 -9.00
C ARG A 165 1.79 12.13 -10.45
N PRO A 166 1.73 13.27 -11.15
CA PRO A 166 2.20 13.35 -12.53
C PRO A 166 3.66 12.92 -12.66
N GLY A 167 3.99 12.18 -13.74
CA GLY A 167 5.36 11.81 -14.08
C GLY A 167 5.96 10.65 -13.29
N ILE A 168 5.17 9.97 -12.44
CA ILE A 168 5.63 8.83 -11.62
C ILE A 168 5.06 7.49 -12.14
N GLY A 169 4.30 7.50 -13.24
CA GLY A 169 3.73 6.28 -13.85
C GLY A 169 2.76 5.60 -12.88
N MET A 170 1.68 6.29 -12.52
CA MET A 170 0.68 5.77 -11.60
C MET A 170 -0.55 5.29 -12.36
N SER A 171 -1.22 4.27 -11.84
CA SER A 171 -2.45 3.75 -12.41
C SER A 171 -3.65 4.16 -11.58
N PHE A 172 -4.73 4.55 -12.24
CA PHE A 172 -6.03 4.73 -11.62
C PHE A 172 -6.89 3.49 -11.82
N VAL A 173 -7.28 2.86 -10.71
CA VAL A 173 -7.99 1.58 -10.69
C VAL A 173 -9.40 1.75 -10.17
N THR A 174 -10.34 1.14 -10.87
CA THR A 174 -11.76 1.04 -10.48
C THR A 174 -12.11 -0.42 -10.26
N VAL A 175 -12.72 -0.73 -9.12
CA VAL A 175 -13.01 -2.11 -8.68
C VAL A 175 -14.49 -2.29 -8.40
N ASP A 176 -15.06 -3.38 -8.93
CA ASP A 176 -16.42 -3.87 -8.67
C ASP A 176 -16.46 -4.68 -7.37
N THR A 177 -17.01 -4.11 -6.31
CA THR A 177 -17.09 -4.78 -5.00
C THR A 177 -18.23 -5.80 -4.94
N THR A 178 -19.19 -5.72 -5.87
CA THR A 178 -20.39 -6.58 -5.85
C THR A 178 -20.07 -8.03 -6.20
N ARG A 179 -18.92 -8.28 -6.83
CA ARG A 179 -18.43 -9.62 -7.18
C ARG A 179 -17.92 -10.42 -5.99
N ASP A 180 -17.50 -9.76 -4.91
CA ASP A 180 -17.25 -10.40 -3.61
C ASP A 180 -17.54 -9.43 -2.45
N PRO A 181 -18.81 -9.20 -2.11
CA PRO A 181 -19.20 -8.21 -1.11
C PRO A 181 -18.63 -8.52 0.29
N ARG A 182 -18.32 -9.79 0.58
CA ARG A 182 -17.73 -10.21 1.87
C ARG A 182 -16.22 -10.06 1.91
N GLY A 183 -15.57 -9.87 0.77
CA GLY A 183 -14.13 -9.64 0.68
C GLY A 183 -13.74 -8.20 1.04
N PHE A 184 -14.65 -7.24 0.87
CA PHE A 184 -14.39 -5.82 1.17
C PHE A 184 -14.90 -5.42 2.55
N ARG A 185 -14.06 -4.75 3.34
CA ARG A 185 -14.37 -4.32 4.71
C ARG A 185 -13.82 -2.92 4.97
N THR A 186 -14.53 -2.12 5.76
CA THR A 186 -14.05 -0.83 6.24
C THR A 186 -13.05 -1.01 7.38
N ALA A 187 -12.20 -0.01 7.64
CA ALA A 187 -11.39 0.02 8.86
C ALA A 187 -12.26 -0.09 10.13
N ALA A 188 -13.42 0.58 10.14
CA ALA A 188 -14.38 0.53 11.25
C ALA A 188 -14.88 -0.89 11.51
N ASN A 189 -15.27 -1.62 10.45
CA ASN A 189 -15.71 -3.01 10.56
C ASN A 189 -14.62 -3.90 11.18
N ILE A 190 -13.36 -3.74 10.74
CA ILE A 190 -12.23 -4.53 11.24
C ILE A 190 -11.95 -4.19 12.72
N LEU A 191 -12.01 -2.91 13.10
CA LEU A 191 -11.83 -2.47 14.48
C LEU A 191 -12.93 -2.99 15.41
N LEU A 192 -14.19 -2.98 14.96
CA LEU A 192 -15.34 -3.45 15.73
C LEU A 192 -15.32 -4.96 15.96
N HIS A 193 -14.91 -5.74 14.96
CA HIS A 193 -15.09 -7.18 14.95
C HIS A 193 -13.82 -8.00 15.21
N ASP A 194 -12.63 -7.47 14.92
CA ASP A 194 -11.39 -8.24 15.01
C ASP A 194 -10.39 -7.70 16.02
N ALA A 195 -10.39 -6.39 16.32
CA ALA A 195 -9.32 -5.78 17.09
C ALA A 195 -9.11 -6.43 18.47
N GLU A 196 -10.18 -6.76 19.18
CA GLU A 196 -10.10 -7.42 20.50
C GLU A 196 -9.40 -8.78 20.41
N ARG A 197 -9.83 -9.64 19.48
CA ARG A 197 -9.20 -10.94 19.26
C ARG A 197 -7.74 -10.80 18.84
N LEU A 198 -7.42 -9.84 17.98
CA LEU A 198 -6.05 -9.60 17.51
C LEU A 198 -5.13 -9.06 18.61
N VAL A 199 -5.67 -8.29 19.56
CA VAL A 199 -4.95 -7.88 20.77
C VAL A 199 -4.70 -9.07 21.69
N GLN A 200 -5.71 -9.92 21.92
CA GLN A 200 -5.58 -11.12 22.74
C GLN A 200 -4.52 -12.10 22.19
N GLN A 201 -4.40 -12.18 20.86
CA GLN A 201 -3.36 -12.96 20.18
C GLN A 201 -1.97 -12.29 20.20
N GLY A 202 -1.84 -11.07 20.71
CA GLY A 202 -0.59 -10.31 20.72
C GLY A 202 -0.15 -9.81 19.33
N LEU A 203 -1.04 -9.85 18.33
CA LEU A 203 -0.73 -9.38 16.98
C LEU A 203 -0.76 -7.86 16.89
N VAL A 204 -1.62 -7.19 17.65
CA VAL A 204 -1.65 -5.73 17.72
C VAL A 204 -1.67 -5.26 19.17
N SER A 205 -1.09 -4.10 19.46
CA SER A 205 -1.09 -3.56 20.83
C SER A 205 -2.37 -2.75 21.09
N PRO A 206 -2.88 -2.69 22.34
CA PRO A 206 -3.99 -1.80 22.71
C PRO A 206 -3.75 -0.34 22.28
N GLY A 207 -2.52 0.17 22.44
CA GLY A 207 -2.17 1.54 22.05
C GLY A 207 -2.23 1.77 20.53
N THR A 208 -1.92 0.75 19.73
CA THR A 208 -2.08 0.82 18.26
C THR A 208 -3.55 0.85 17.87
N VAL A 209 -4.39 0.03 18.51
CA VAL A 209 -5.83 0.05 18.27
C VAL A 209 -6.42 1.40 18.67
N ALA A 210 -6.07 1.92 19.86
CA ALA A 210 -6.53 3.22 20.31
C ALA A 210 -6.17 4.33 19.31
N ARG A 211 -4.94 4.30 18.77
CA ARG A 211 -4.51 5.25 17.74
C ARG A 211 -5.29 5.12 16.44
N ALA A 212 -5.60 3.89 16.01
CA ALA A 212 -6.43 3.66 14.83
C ALA A 212 -7.86 4.19 15.03
N ILE A 213 -8.43 4.05 16.22
CA ILE A 213 -9.75 4.62 16.56
C ILE A 213 -9.72 6.15 16.50
N GLU A 214 -8.71 6.79 17.11
CA GLU A 214 -8.54 8.25 17.02
C GLU A 214 -8.48 8.72 15.56
N LYS A 215 -7.64 8.08 14.74
CA LYS A 215 -7.47 8.40 13.32
C LYS A 215 -8.77 8.26 12.53
N LEU A 216 -9.44 7.12 12.70
CA LEU A 216 -10.72 6.84 12.08
C LEU A 216 -11.75 7.95 12.40
N VAL A 217 -11.80 8.40 13.66
CA VAL A 217 -12.76 9.40 14.10
C VAL A 217 -12.38 10.82 13.69
N ASP A 218 -11.14 11.23 13.93
CA ASP A 218 -10.67 12.60 13.74
C ASP A 218 -10.47 12.95 12.25
N GLU A 219 -9.98 12.01 11.44
CA GLU A 219 -9.65 12.25 10.02
C GLU A 219 -10.79 11.87 9.07
N ASN A 220 -11.92 11.39 9.63
CA ASN A 220 -13.08 10.89 8.89
C ASN A 220 -12.66 9.88 7.80
N GLU A 221 -11.74 8.99 8.15
CA GLU A 221 -11.22 7.99 7.22
C GLU A 221 -12.33 7.01 6.83
N SER A 222 -12.50 6.82 5.52
CA SER A 222 -13.49 5.92 4.94
C SER A 222 -12.81 4.90 4.02
N GLU A 223 -11.63 4.42 4.44
CA GLU A 223 -10.87 3.45 3.67
C GLU A 223 -11.55 2.09 3.66
N VAL A 224 -11.52 1.45 2.49
CA VAL A 224 -12.01 0.10 2.24
C VAL A 224 -10.83 -0.79 1.91
N PHE A 225 -10.82 -2.00 2.47
CA PHE A 225 -9.78 -2.99 2.28
C PHE A 225 -10.36 -4.28 1.72
N TYR A 226 -9.63 -4.94 0.82
CA TYR A 226 -9.95 -6.30 0.41
C TYR A 226 -9.14 -7.29 1.28
N VAL A 227 -9.84 -8.15 2.02
CA VAL A 227 -9.23 -8.97 3.09
C VAL A 227 -8.97 -10.42 2.69
N ARG A 228 -9.13 -10.78 1.42
CA ARG A 228 -9.00 -12.15 0.91
C ARG A 228 -7.77 -12.37 0.03
N GLY A 229 -6.71 -11.60 0.29
CA GLY A 229 -5.50 -11.61 -0.54
C GLY A 229 -5.62 -10.59 -1.67
N ASN A 230 -5.16 -10.94 -2.87
CA ASN A 230 -5.16 -10.02 -4.02
C ASN A 230 -6.59 -9.80 -4.52
N VAL A 231 -6.92 -8.58 -4.92
CA VAL A 231 -8.17 -8.31 -5.64
C VAL A 231 -8.07 -9.00 -7.00
N PRO A 232 -8.94 -9.94 -7.35
CA PRO A 232 -8.87 -10.64 -8.63
C PRO A 232 -9.06 -9.68 -9.82
N HIS A 233 -8.36 -9.95 -10.92
CA HIS A 233 -8.50 -9.20 -12.18
C HIS A 233 -9.97 -9.14 -12.67
N SER A 234 -10.75 -10.19 -12.40
CA SER A 234 -12.18 -10.24 -12.72
C SER A 234 -13.01 -9.19 -11.97
N MET A 235 -12.49 -8.56 -10.91
CA MET A 235 -13.17 -7.45 -10.23
C MET A 235 -12.73 -6.07 -10.73
N ILE A 236 -11.74 -5.99 -11.61
CA ILE A 236 -11.24 -4.73 -12.16
C ILE A 236 -12.17 -4.27 -13.28
N GLN A 237 -12.83 -3.14 -13.07
CA GLN A 237 -13.70 -2.52 -14.08
C GLN A 237 -12.88 -1.70 -15.07
N SER A 238 -11.82 -1.04 -14.59
CA SER A 238 -10.87 -0.30 -15.41
C SER A 238 -9.54 -0.11 -14.67
N ALA A 239 -8.44 -0.17 -15.39
CA ALA A 239 -7.14 0.33 -14.96
C ALA A 239 -6.62 1.29 -16.04
N LEU A 240 -6.23 2.50 -15.66
CA LEU A 240 -5.80 3.55 -16.58
C LEU A 240 -4.47 4.14 -16.13
N ALA A 241 -3.47 4.16 -17.01
CA ALA A 241 -2.23 4.88 -16.78
C ALA A 241 -2.48 6.40 -16.71
N ARG A 242 -1.81 7.09 -15.77
CA ARG A 242 -1.99 8.52 -15.48
C ARG A 242 -0.68 9.23 -15.22
#